data_AF-A0A1F3US52-F1
#
_entry.id   AF-A0A1F3US52-F1
#
_cell.length_a   1.000
_cell.length_b   1.000
_cell.length_c   1.000
_cell.angle_alpha   90.00
_cell.angle_beta   90.00
_cell.angle_gamma   90.00
#
_symmetry.space_group_name_H-M   'P 1'
#
loop_
_entity.id
_entity.type
_entity.pdbx_description
1 polymer ?
#
loop_
_entity_poly.entity_id
_entity_poly.type
_entity_poly.pdbx_seq_one_letter_code
_entity_poly.pdbx_strand_id
1 'polypeptide(L)' 'MNENVLVLKTNITSKRKVQALKPVFNSHAAIQRWTIDTQDRDNVLRIEAHPNLKEEDIVTLVRKYGFDCEELSD' A
#
# COMPACT_ATOMS: atom_id res chain seq x y z
N MET A 1 6.11 -19.37 -8.58
CA MET A 1 6.35 -18.65 -7.31
C MET A 1 5.05 -18.00 -6.95
N ASN A 2 4.53 -18.22 -5.75
CA ASN A 2 3.24 -17.66 -5.34
C ASN A 2 3.47 -16.19 -4.96
N GLU A 3 2.60 -15.31 -5.42
CA GLU A 3 2.63 -13.88 -5.11
C GLU A 3 1.80 -13.66 -3.83
N ASN A 4 2.24 -12.76 -2.95
CA ASN A 4 1.44 -12.34 -1.81
C ASN A 4 0.68 -11.07 -2.19
N VAL A 5 -0.63 -11.07 -1.95
CA VAL A 5 -1.50 -9.92 -2.23
C VAL A 5 -1.96 -9.34 -0.90
N LEU A 6 -1.51 -8.12 -0.60
CA LEU A 6 -1.89 -7.38 0.59
C LEU A 6 -2.94 -6.34 0.23
N VAL A 7 -3.99 -6.23 1.03
CA VAL A 7 -5.07 -5.26 0.84
C VAL A 7 -5.26 -4.49 2.14
N LEU A 8 -5.04 -3.18 2.08
CA LEU A 8 -5.01 -2.29 3.22
C LEU A 8 -5.95 -1.13 3.00
N LYS A 9 -6.67 -0.72 4.04
CA LYS A 9 -7.37 0.55 4.09
C LYS A 9 -6.36 1.69 4.29
N THR A 10 -6.55 2.84 3.65
CA THR A 10 -5.63 3.98 3.82
C THR A 10 -6.36 5.30 4.06
N ASN A 11 -5.65 6.30 4.58
CA ASN A 11 -6.16 7.68 4.65
C ASN A 11 -5.79 8.53 3.40
N ILE A 12 -5.39 7.88 2.30
CA ILE A 12 -4.86 8.53 1.10
C ILE A 12 -6.02 8.86 0.16
N THR A 13 -6.56 10.08 0.30
CA THR A 13 -7.77 10.51 -0.41
C THR A 13 -7.52 11.33 -1.68
N SER A 14 -6.27 11.52 -2.09
CA SER A 14 -5.94 12.47 -3.17
C SER A 14 -4.87 11.94 -4.10
N LYS A 15 -5.07 12.13 -5.41
CA LYS A 15 -4.10 11.77 -6.45
C LYS A 15 -2.70 12.34 -6.19
N ARG A 16 -2.60 13.56 -5.64
CA ARG A 16 -1.31 14.17 -5.27
C ARG A 16 -0.56 13.37 -4.20
N LYS A 17 -1.27 12.86 -3.17
CA LYS A 17 -0.70 12.02 -2.11
C LYS A 17 -0.26 10.66 -2.66
N VAL A 18 -1.07 10.07 -3.55
CA VAL A 18 -0.70 8.84 -4.29
C VAL A 18 0.60 9.03 -5.08
N GLN A 19 0.75 10.15 -5.79
CA GLN A 19 1.98 10.44 -6.53
C GLN A 19 3.19 10.62 -5.62
N ALA A 20 3.02 11.08 -4.38
CA ALA A 20 4.11 11.19 -3.41
C ALA A 20 4.64 9.81 -2.96
N LEU A 21 3.76 8.81 -2.85
CA LEU A 21 4.13 7.44 -2.46
C LEU A 21 4.58 6.56 -3.63
N LYS A 22 4.25 6.94 -4.87
CA LYS A 22 4.68 6.23 -6.09
C LYS A 22 6.18 5.90 -6.14
N PRO A 23 7.12 6.85 -5.95
CA PRO A 23 8.54 6.52 -5.97
C PRO A 23 8.93 5.58 -4.82
N VAL A 24 8.27 5.69 -3.66
CA VAL A 24 8.52 4.84 -2.49
C VAL A 24 8.22 3.38 -2.82
N PHE A 25 7.02 3.09 -3.29
CA PHE A 25 6.61 1.74 -3.64
C PHE A 25 7.40 1.18 -4.83
N ASN A 26 7.67 2.01 -5.85
CA ASN A 26 8.48 1.60 -7.00
C ASN A 26 9.95 1.29 -6.65
N SER A 27 10.48 1.89 -5.58
CA SER A 27 11.84 1.62 -5.12
C SER A 27 11.96 0.40 -4.20
N HIS A 28 10.83 -0.16 -3.75
CA HIS A 28 10.82 -1.25 -2.79
C HIS A 28 10.99 -2.61 -3.49
N ALA A 29 12.14 -3.25 -3.31
CA ALA A 29 12.51 -4.47 -4.04
C ALA A 29 11.52 -5.65 -3.90
N ALA A 30 10.80 -5.73 -2.78
CA ALA A 30 9.80 -6.79 -2.57
C ALA A 30 8.42 -6.48 -3.18
N ILE A 31 8.15 -5.25 -3.60
CA ILE A 31 6.88 -4.84 -4.20
C ILE A 31 6.99 -5.01 -5.71
N GLN A 32 6.13 -5.84 -6.27
CA GLN A 32 6.07 -6.08 -7.72
C GLN A 32 5.06 -5.15 -8.37
N ARG A 33 3.90 -4.96 -7.73
CA ARG A 33 2.85 -4.06 -8.19
C ARG A 33 2.12 -3.44 -7.01
N TRP A 34 1.58 -2.25 -7.21
CA TRP A 34 0.72 -1.61 -6.23
C TRP A 34 -0.32 -0.73 -6.93
N THR A 35 -1.46 -0.55 -6.28
CA THR A 35 -2.54 0.35 -6.72
C THR A 35 -3.21 0.95 -5.50
N ILE A 36 -3.54 2.24 -5.56
CA ILE A 36 -4.40 2.90 -4.57
C ILE A 36 -5.68 3.32 -5.26
N ASP A 37 -6.80 2.74 -4.83
CA ASP A 37 -8.13 3.16 -5.25
C ASP A 37 -8.64 4.24 -4.31
N THR A 38 -8.49 5.51 -4.72
CA THR A 38 -9.01 6.65 -3.96
C THR A 38 -10.48 6.97 -4.29
N GLN A 39 -11.14 6.17 -5.11
CA GLN A 39 -12.57 6.30 -5.42
C GLN A 39 -13.42 5.37 -4.57
N ASP A 40 -12.80 4.32 -4.02
CA ASP A 40 -13.37 3.50 -2.97
C ASP A 40 -13.62 4.32 -1.69
N ARG A 41 -14.69 3.99 -0.93
CA ARG A 41 -14.99 4.65 0.35
C ARG A 41 -13.84 4.49 1.34
N ASP A 42 -13.13 3.37 1.27
CA ASP A 42 -12.07 3.01 2.21
C ASP A 42 -10.67 3.37 1.71
N ASN A 43 -10.53 4.01 0.54
CA ASN A 43 -9.24 4.35 -0.09
C ASN A 43 -8.25 3.16 -0.09
N VAL A 44 -8.64 2.08 -0.76
CA VAL A 44 -7.97 0.78 -0.67
C VAL A 44 -6.60 0.81 -1.37
N LEU A 45 -5.55 0.43 -0.64
CA LEU A 45 -4.22 0.13 -1.15
C LEU A 45 -4.08 -1.38 -1.35
N ARG A 46 -3.79 -1.78 -2.58
CA ARG A 46 -3.49 -3.16 -2.95
C ARG A 46 -2.02 -3.27 -3.36
N ILE A 47 -1.33 -4.27 -2.84
CA ILE A 47 0.09 -4.54 -3.13
C ILE A 47 0.24 -6.01 -3.51
N GLU A 48 0.89 -6.26 -4.64
CA GLU A 48 1.36 -7.58 -5.06
C GLU A 48 2.87 -7.63 -4.82
N ALA A 49 3.32 -8.55 -3.98
CA ALA A 49 4.67 -8.57 -3.45
C ALA A 49 5.21 -10.00 -3.23
N HIS A 50 6.49 -10.07 -2.86
CA HIS A 50 7.12 -11.32 -2.45
C HIS A 50 6.41 -11.91 -1.21
N PRO A 51 6.30 -13.25 -1.08
CA PRO A 51 5.69 -13.95 0.07
C PRO A 51 6.14 -13.53 1.48
N ASN A 52 7.32 -12.92 1.58
CA ASN A 52 7.89 -12.52 2.87
C ASN A 52 7.48 -11.11 3.28
N LEU A 53 6.88 -10.33 2.38
CA LEU A 53 6.39 -9.00 2.68
C LEU A 53 5.03 -9.11 3.36
N LYS A 54 4.90 -8.53 4.54
CA LYS A 54 3.68 -8.56 5.35
C LYS A 54 3.02 -7.19 5.39
N GLU A 55 1.77 -7.15 5.85
CA GLU A 55 1.02 -5.90 6.05
C GLU A 55 1.74 -4.94 7.01
N GLU A 56 2.31 -5.46 8.10
CA GLU A 56 3.05 -4.66 9.09
C GLU A 56 4.23 -3.87 8.47
N ASP A 57 4.90 -4.44 7.47
CA ASP A 57 5.99 -3.79 6.74
C ASP A 57 5.46 -2.60 5.93
N ILE A 58 4.32 -2.80 5.26
CA ILE A 58 3.66 -1.75 4.47
C ILE A 58 3.11 -0.65 5.37
N VAL A 59 2.48 -1.02 6.49
CA VAL A 59 1.97 -0.07 7.49
C VAL A 59 3.09 0.82 8.01
N THR A 60 4.23 0.22 8.37
CA THR A 60 5.41 0.96 8.81
C THR A 60 5.96 1.86 7.71
N LEU A 61 6.02 1.36 6.47
CA LEU A 61 6.48 2.13 5.31
C LEU A 61 5.60 3.35 5.08
N VAL A 62 4.28 3.18 5.00
CA VAL A 62 3.32 4.26 4.73
C VAL A 62 3.33 5.31 5.86
N ARG A 63 3.41 4.87 7.13
CA ARG A 63 3.55 5.74 8.31
C ARG A 63 4.80 6.60 8.29
N LYS A 64 5.93 6.05 7.82
CA LYS A 64 7.18 6.81 7.67
C LYS A 64 7.05 8.01 6.73
N TYR A 65 6.13 7.96 5.76
CA TYR A 65 5.85 9.05 4.83
C TYR A 65 4.66 9.94 5.26
N GLY A 66 4.17 9.79 6.50
CA GLY A 66 3.13 10.66 7.07
C GLY A 66 1.69 10.27 6.71
N PHE A 67 1.48 9.03 6.25
CA PHE A 67 0.16 8.48 5.95
C PHE A 67 -0.17 7.35 6.93
N ASP A 68 -1.42 6.92 6.96
CA ASP A 68 -1.82 5.77 7.78
C ASP A 68 -2.50 4.72 6.92
N CYS A 69 -2.27 3.46 7.27
CA CYS A 69 -2.99 2.34 6.71
C CYS A 69 -3.14 1.22 7.73
N GLU A 70 -4.17 0.41 7.53
CA GLU A 70 -4.57 -0.69 8.40
C GLU A 70 -5.12 -1.84 7.57
N GLU A 71 -5.11 -3.04 8.13
CA GLU A 71 -5.73 -4.21 7.51
C GLU A 71 -7.21 -3.94 7.28
N LEU A 72 -7.70 -4.27 6.07
CA LEU A 72 -9.12 -4.15 5.76
C LEU A 72 -9.85 -5.27 6.52
N SER A 73 -10.37 -4.95 7.71
CA SER A 73 -11.24 -5.87 8.45
C SER A 73 -12.60 -5.90 7.75
N ASP A 74 -13.06 -7.09 7.33
CA ASP A 74 -14.40 -7.34 6.76
C ASP A 74 -15.54 -6.88 7.71
#